data_AF-A0A1B7ML88-F1
#
_entry.id   AF-A0A1B7ML88-F1
#
_cell.length_a   1.000
_cell.length_b   1.000
_cell.length_c   1.000
_cell.angle_alpha   90.00
_cell.angle_beta   90.00
_cell.angle_gamma   90.00
#
_symmetry.space_group_name_H-M   'P 1'
#
loop_
_entity.id
_entity.type
_entity.pdbx_description
1 polymer ?
#
loop_
_entity_poly.entity_id
_entity_poly.type
_entity_poly.pdbx_seq_one_letter_code
_entity_poly.pdbx_strand_id
1 'polypeptide(L)'
;MARIVSNPALEMEPNFASATFEALRNRIIGNTQMTHAEAANELTAGWQQDHIIRIAAWNQQVNEDNRLAAEVAQAEQEQLEQEQRLLEQEAENECREMEKKKPKINDFSAGTSVSDTLTPRPSQYAIHKLKSFEHVELWYFSPDGCKETADESKSSADGTFGFTKVEDFVALKLVVSFKPSCKVIQEPIQ
;
A
#
# COMPACT_ATOMS: atom_id res chain seq x y z
N MET A 1 -42.92 26.38 2.32
CA MET A 1 -43.69 26.22 3.58
C MET A 1 -42.78 26.60 4.74
N ALA A 2 -43.31 27.21 5.79
CA ALA A 2 -42.50 27.52 6.97
C ALA A 2 -42.07 26.22 7.67
N ARG A 3 -40.80 26.13 8.06
CA ARG A 3 -40.26 24.98 8.80
C ARG A 3 -40.92 24.93 10.18
N ILE A 4 -41.45 23.78 10.56
CA ILE A 4 -41.99 23.60 11.91
C ILE A 4 -40.79 23.50 12.87
N VAL A 5 -40.82 24.30 13.93
CA VAL A 5 -39.70 24.45 14.90
C VAL A 5 -39.90 23.68 16.20
N SER A 6 -41.12 23.22 16.48
CA SER A 6 -41.46 22.49 17.70
C SER A 6 -42.25 21.23 17.34
N ASN A 7 -41.90 20.12 17.98
CA ASN A 7 -42.54 18.83 17.73
C ASN A 7 -44.01 18.87 18.20
N PRO A 8 -45.00 18.81 17.28
CA PRO A 8 -46.40 18.84 17.64
C PRO A 8 -46.81 17.65 18.52
N ALA A 9 -46.13 16.49 18.40
CA ALA A 9 -46.48 15.29 19.16
C ALA A 9 -46.22 15.39 20.67
N LEU A 10 -45.53 16.46 21.12
CA LEU A 10 -45.31 16.73 22.54
C LEU A 10 -46.40 17.62 23.15
N GLU A 11 -47.34 18.11 22.34
CA GLU A 11 -48.44 18.95 22.81
C GLU A 11 -49.53 18.08 23.46
N MET A 12 -49.96 18.50 24.65
CA MET A 12 -51.02 17.84 25.39
C MET A 12 -52.39 18.34 24.92
N GLU A 13 -53.34 17.42 24.75
CA GLU A 13 -54.72 17.77 24.44
C GLU A 13 -55.31 18.67 25.54
N PRO A 14 -55.82 19.87 25.22
CA PRO A 14 -56.52 20.70 26.18
C PRO A 14 -57.79 20.01 26.68
N ASN A 15 -58.04 20.04 27.99
CA ASN A 15 -59.29 19.51 28.53
C ASN A 15 -60.46 20.47 28.25
N PHE A 16 -61.13 20.28 27.12
CA PHE A 16 -62.28 21.08 26.69
C PHE A 16 -63.54 20.87 27.53
N ALA A 17 -63.58 19.90 28.45
CA ALA A 17 -64.65 19.72 29.43
C ALA A 17 -64.42 20.53 30.73
N SER A 18 -63.23 21.08 30.94
CA SER A 18 -62.91 21.87 32.14
C SER A 18 -63.75 23.16 32.24
N ALA A 19 -63.85 23.71 33.46
CA ALA A 19 -64.59 24.95 33.71
C ALA A 19 -64.06 26.15 32.91
N THR A 20 -62.77 26.15 32.56
CA THR A 20 -62.12 27.22 31.77
C THR A 20 -62.78 27.42 30.40
N PHE A 21 -63.28 26.35 29.79
CA PHE A 21 -63.94 26.39 28.48
C PHE A 21 -65.47 26.45 28.56
N GLU A 22 -66.05 26.56 29.76
CA GLU A 22 -67.50 26.54 29.96
C GLU A 22 -68.22 27.69 29.25
N ALA A 23 -67.65 28.90 29.29
CA ALA A 23 -68.18 30.05 28.56
C ALA A 23 -68.22 29.83 27.04
N LEU A 24 -67.22 29.15 26.49
CA LEU A 24 -67.16 28.79 25.07
C LEU A 24 -68.22 27.73 24.74
N ARG A 25 -68.36 26.69 25.58
CA ARG A 25 -69.39 25.65 25.42
C ARG A 25 -70.80 26.26 25.48
N ASN A 26 -71.06 27.16 26.44
CA ASN A 26 -72.33 27.88 26.56
C ASN A 26 -72.68 28.67 25.29
N ARG A 27 -71.69 29.28 24.64
CA ARG A 27 -71.90 30.01 23.37
C ARG A 27 -72.27 29.08 22.22
N ILE A 28 -71.67 27.89 22.15
CA ILE A 28 -71.98 26.87 21.15
C ILE A 28 -73.42 26.37 21.36
N ILE A 29 -73.77 25.99 22.60
CA ILE A 29 -75.12 25.49 22.98
C ILE A 29 -76.21 26.56 22.81
N GLY A 30 -75.88 27.84 22.98
CA GLY A 30 -76.83 28.91 22.69
C GLY A 30 -77.18 29.03 21.20
N ASN A 31 -76.29 28.53 20.32
CA ASN A 31 -76.39 28.63 18.87
C ASN A 31 -76.78 27.30 18.20
N THR A 32 -76.59 26.17 18.90
CA THR A 32 -76.96 24.81 18.47
C THR A 32 -77.66 24.10 19.62
N GLN A 33 -78.69 23.28 19.37
CA GLN A 33 -79.38 22.51 20.43
C GLN A 33 -78.53 21.35 21.00
N MET A 34 -77.22 21.52 21.12
CA MET A 34 -76.26 20.54 21.61
C MET A 34 -76.14 20.59 23.14
N THR A 35 -75.67 19.49 23.72
CA THR A 35 -75.30 19.43 25.14
C THR A 35 -73.86 19.91 25.37
N HIS A 36 -73.50 20.21 26.62
CA HIS A 36 -72.11 20.54 26.99
C HIS A 36 -71.10 19.44 26.64
N ALA A 37 -71.50 18.18 26.73
CA ALA A 37 -70.64 17.05 26.40
C ALA A 37 -70.38 16.99 24.89
N GLU A 38 -71.41 17.17 24.07
CA GLU A 38 -71.28 17.19 22.60
C GLU A 38 -70.45 18.39 22.12
N ALA A 39 -70.65 19.57 22.70
CA ALA A 39 -69.85 20.75 22.39
C ALA A 39 -68.36 20.57 22.76
N ALA A 40 -68.05 19.88 23.87
CA ALA A 40 -66.67 19.55 24.23
C ALA A 40 -66.05 18.55 23.24
N ASN A 41 -66.81 17.53 22.82
CA ASN A 41 -66.35 16.52 21.87
C ASN A 41 -66.06 17.12 20.49
N GLU A 42 -66.88 18.05 19.99
CA GLU A 42 -66.64 18.78 18.74
C GLU A 42 -65.33 19.59 18.80
N LEU A 43 -65.08 20.27 19.92
CA LEU A 43 -63.83 21.02 20.12
C LEU A 43 -62.61 20.09 20.18
N THR A 44 -62.72 18.97 20.89
CA THR A 44 -61.70 17.91 20.89
C THR A 44 -61.45 17.38 19.48
N ALA A 45 -62.50 17.07 18.71
CA ALA A 45 -62.38 16.52 17.37
C ALA A 45 -61.67 17.51 16.41
N GLY A 46 -62.04 18.79 16.47
CA GLY A 46 -61.38 19.83 15.68
C GLY A 46 -59.90 20.00 16.04
N TRP A 47 -59.58 19.99 17.34
CA TRP A 47 -58.19 20.04 17.81
C TRP A 47 -57.39 18.81 17.37
N GLN A 48 -57.95 17.60 17.50
CA GLN A 48 -57.31 16.36 17.10
C GLN A 48 -57.03 16.33 15.59
N GLN A 49 -57.94 16.83 14.75
CA GLN A 49 -57.72 16.94 13.31
C GLN A 49 -56.55 17.87 12.97
N ASP A 50 -56.51 19.07 13.56
CA ASP A 50 -55.38 19.99 13.39
C ASP A 50 -54.06 19.38 13.87
N HIS A 51 -54.09 18.74 15.04
CA HIS A 51 -52.93 18.08 15.63
C HIS A 51 -52.38 16.95 14.73
N ILE A 52 -53.25 16.12 14.15
CA ILE A 52 -52.85 15.08 13.19
C ILE A 52 -52.19 15.68 11.96
N ILE A 53 -52.75 16.75 11.39
CA ILE A 53 -52.20 17.44 10.21
C ILE A 53 -50.80 17.98 10.53
N ARG A 54 -50.64 18.60 11.71
CA ARG A 54 -49.35 19.15 12.15
C ARG A 54 -48.31 18.06 12.38
N ILE A 55 -48.68 16.94 13.01
CA ILE A 55 -47.81 15.77 13.17
C ILE A 55 -47.40 15.22 11.80
N ALA A 56 -48.34 15.08 10.86
CA ALA A 56 -48.03 14.58 9.52
C ALA A 56 -47.04 15.50 8.79
N ALA A 57 -47.24 16.82 8.85
CA ALA A 57 -46.33 17.80 8.27
C ALA A 57 -44.94 17.78 8.93
N TRP A 58 -44.87 17.62 10.26
CA TRP A 58 -43.61 17.46 11.00
C TRP A 58 -42.88 16.19 10.58
N ASN A 59 -43.57 15.06 10.54
CA ASN A 59 -43.00 13.77 10.15
C ASN A 59 -42.47 13.80 8.72
N GLN A 60 -43.19 14.46 7.80
CA GLN A 60 -42.71 14.66 6.43
C GLN A 60 -41.41 15.46 6.42
N GLN A 61 -41.32 16.55 7.19
CA GLN A 61 -40.11 17.36 7.29
C GLN A 61 -38.92 16.54 7.84
N VAL A 62 -39.12 15.80 8.92
CA VAL A 62 -38.08 14.94 9.52
C VAL A 62 -37.65 13.84 8.56
N ASN A 63 -38.59 13.24 7.82
CA ASN A 63 -38.27 12.21 6.85
C ASN A 63 -37.41 12.75 5.69
N GLU A 64 -37.73 13.94 5.18
CA GLU A 64 -36.90 14.58 4.13
C GLU A 64 -35.51 14.96 4.66
N ASP A 65 -35.41 15.53 5.86
CA ASP A 65 -34.13 15.85 6.49
C ASP A 65 -33.28 14.58 6.67
N ASN A 66 -33.88 13.49 7.14
CA ASN A 66 -33.20 12.20 7.29
C ASN A 66 -32.78 11.60 5.95
N ARG A 67 -33.62 11.73 4.90
CA ARG A 67 -33.30 11.24 3.55
C ARG A 67 -32.10 11.99 2.97
N LEU A 68 -32.09 13.32 3.09
CA LEU A 68 -30.97 14.14 2.64
C LEU A 68 -29.69 13.81 3.41
N ALA A 69 -29.78 13.64 4.74
CA ALA A 69 -28.63 13.24 5.56
C ALA A 69 -28.10 11.84 5.16
N ALA A 70 -28.99 10.90 4.87
CA ALA A 70 -28.62 9.57 4.41
C ALA A 70 -27.94 9.61 3.03
N GLU A 71 -28.46 10.40 2.07
CA GLU A 71 -27.85 10.58 0.75
C GLU A 71 -26.43 11.15 0.86
N VAL A 72 -26.22 12.16 1.72
CA VAL A 72 -24.88 12.73 1.96
C VAL A 72 -23.94 11.70 2.59
N ALA A 73 -24.39 10.97 3.61
CA ALA A 73 -23.58 9.95 4.26
C ALA A 73 -23.22 8.79 3.32
N GLN A 74 -24.14 8.38 2.44
CA GLN A 74 -23.87 7.38 1.41
C GLN A 74 -22.84 7.89 0.39
N ALA A 75 -22.98 9.13 -0.09
CA ALA A 75 -22.01 9.72 -1.01
C ALA A 75 -20.61 9.82 -0.40
N GLU A 76 -20.49 10.21 0.87
CA GLU A 76 -19.21 10.26 1.58
C GLU A 76 -18.58 8.86 1.72
N GLN A 77 -19.39 7.86 2.08
CA GLN A 77 -18.93 6.47 2.17
C GLN A 77 -18.44 5.95 0.80
N GLU A 78 -19.19 6.20 -0.27
CA GLU A 78 -18.80 5.80 -1.62
C GLU A 78 -17.49 6.48 -2.07
N GLN A 79 -17.28 7.75 -1.72
CA GLN A 79 -16.04 8.46 -2.01
C GLN A 79 -14.85 7.81 -1.27
N LEU A 80 -14.99 7.51 0.01
CA LEU A 80 -13.95 6.85 0.79
C LEU A 80 -13.62 5.45 0.25
N GLU A 81 -14.63 4.68 -0.15
CA GLU A 81 -14.43 3.37 -0.77
C GLU A 81 -13.74 3.47 -2.13
N GLN A 82 -14.07 4.49 -2.94
CA GLN A 82 -13.39 4.75 -4.21
C GLN A 82 -11.92 5.10 -3.98
N GLU A 83 -11.63 5.99 -3.02
CA GLU A 83 -10.26 6.36 -2.68
C GLU A 83 -9.45 5.16 -2.19
N GLN A 84 -10.03 4.32 -1.32
CA GLN A 84 -9.39 3.08 -0.87
C GLN A 84 -9.10 2.13 -2.03
N ARG A 85 -10.05 1.94 -2.96
CA ARG A 85 -9.84 1.10 -4.15
C ARG A 85 -8.73 1.65 -5.05
N LEU A 86 -8.63 2.97 -5.19
CA LEU A 86 -7.56 3.58 -5.98
C LEU A 86 -6.19 3.37 -5.33
N LEU A 87 -6.09 3.54 -4.01
CA LEU A 87 -4.87 3.27 -3.26
C LEU A 87 -4.46 1.80 -3.32
N GLU A 88 -5.41 0.88 -3.19
CA GLU A 88 -5.16 -0.56 -3.32
C GLU A 88 -4.69 -0.92 -4.74
N GLN A 89 -5.32 -0.37 -5.77
CA GLN A 89 -4.92 -0.57 -7.15
C GLN A 89 -3.52 -0.01 -7.43
N GLU A 90 -3.20 1.17 -6.89
CA GLU A 90 -1.87 1.77 -7.02
C GLU A 90 -0.81 0.90 -6.33
N ALA A 91 -1.08 0.42 -5.12
CA ALA A 91 -0.21 -0.49 -4.39
C ALA A 91 -0.02 -1.83 -5.12
N GLU A 92 -1.08 -2.41 -5.70
CA GLU A 92 -0.98 -3.63 -6.52
C GLU A 92 -0.13 -3.39 -7.77
N ASN A 93 -0.34 -2.25 -8.44
CA ASN A 93 0.45 -1.89 -9.61
C ASN A 93 1.92 -1.67 -9.27
N GLU A 94 2.22 -1.00 -8.15
CA GLU A 94 3.57 -0.83 -7.64
C GLU A 94 4.23 -2.19 -7.35
N CYS A 95 3.53 -3.09 -6.65
CA CYS A 95 4.01 -4.45 -6.40
C CYS A 95 4.32 -5.20 -7.71
N ARG A 96 3.42 -5.14 -8.70
CA ARG A 96 3.61 -5.77 -10.01
C ARG A 96 4.81 -5.19 -10.76
N GLU A 97 5.02 -3.88 -10.72
CA GLU A 97 6.19 -3.24 -11.34
C GLU A 97 7.50 -3.61 -10.63
N MET A 98 7.49 -3.73 -9.30
CA MET A 98 8.63 -4.24 -8.55
C MET A 98 8.95 -5.70 -8.90
N GLU A 99 7.94 -6.54 -9.11
CA GLU A 99 8.13 -7.93 -9.54
C GLU A 99 8.71 -8.05 -10.94
N LYS A 100 8.23 -7.26 -11.91
CA LYS A 100 8.79 -7.23 -13.27
C LYS A 100 10.27 -6.81 -13.30
N LYS A 101 10.70 -5.96 -12.37
CA LYS A 101 12.09 -5.50 -12.24
C LYS A 101 13.01 -6.52 -11.55
N LYS A 102 12.47 -7.57 -10.91
CA LYS A 102 13.30 -8.61 -10.30
C LYS A 102 14.03 -9.39 -11.39
N PRO A 103 15.35 -9.58 -11.29
CA PRO A 103 16.08 -10.44 -12.21
C PRO A 103 15.43 -11.82 -12.27
N LYS A 104 15.22 -12.35 -13.46
CA LYS A 104 14.71 -13.71 -13.63
C LYS A 104 15.80 -14.69 -13.21
N ILE A 105 15.77 -15.11 -11.95
CA ILE A 105 16.67 -16.14 -11.44
C ILE A 105 16.19 -17.46 -12.02
N ASN A 106 17.07 -18.16 -12.75
CA ASN A 106 16.75 -19.49 -13.25
C ASN A 106 16.47 -20.43 -12.06
N ASP A 107 15.56 -21.37 -12.27
CA ASP A 107 15.20 -22.34 -11.26
C ASP A 107 16.41 -23.21 -10.88
N PHE A 108 16.48 -23.59 -9.60
CA PHE A 108 17.61 -24.35 -9.08
C PHE A 108 17.52 -25.80 -9.56
N SER A 109 18.44 -26.22 -10.43
CA SER A 109 18.53 -27.61 -10.89
C SER A 109 19.05 -28.51 -9.76
N ALA A 110 18.14 -29.08 -8.97
CA ALA A 110 18.47 -29.96 -7.83
C ALA A 110 19.27 -31.22 -8.21
N GLY A 111 19.32 -31.59 -9.49
CA GLY A 111 20.09 -32.73 -10.01
C GLY A 111 21.53 -32.42 -10.44
N THR A 112 21.97 -31.17 -10.38
CA THR A 112 23.32 -30.78 -10.80
C THR A 112 24.09 -30.24 -9.60
N SER A 113 24.84 -31.11 -8.93
CA SER A 113 25.81 -30.68 -7.92
C SER A 113 26.97 -29.96 -8.62
N VAL A 114 27.28 -28.73 -8.20
CA VAL A 114 28.56 -28.10 -8.55
C VAL A 114 29.65 -28.98 -7.95
N SER A 115 30.58 -29.47 -8.78
CA SER A 115 31.68 -30.29 -8.31
C SER A 115 32.50 -29.51 -7.28
N ASP A 116 32.70 -30.07 -6.09
CA ASP A 116 33.47 -29.47 -5.00
C ASP A 116 34.99 -29.44 -5.31
N THR A 117 35.38 -30.04 -6.43
CA THR A 117 36.75 -30.07 -6.92
C THR A 117 37.01 -28.91 -7.87
N LEU A 118 37.69 -27.88 -7.38
CA LEU A 118 38.27 -26.86 -8.23
C LEU A 118 39.37 -27.50 -9.08
N THR A 119 39.20 -27.49 -10.40
CA THR A 119 40.26 -27.95 -11.31
C THR A 119 41.48 -27.04 -11.19
N PRO A 120 42.68 -27.58 -10.96
CA PRO A 120 43.89 -26.78 -10.86
C PRO A 120 44.11 -26.03 -12.19
N ARG A 121 44.10 -24.70 -12.15
CA ARG A 121 44.33 -23.85 -13.32
C ARG A 121 45.82 -23.47 -13.37
N PRO A 122 46.47 -23.56 -14.55
CA PRO A 122 47.82 -23.05 -14.74
C PRO A 122 47.93 -21.56 -14.40
N SER A 123 49.12 -21.13 -14.01
CA SER A 123 49.39 -19.74 -13.63
C SER A 123 49.07 -18.76 -14.77
N GLN A 124 48.62 -17.54 -14.43
CA GLN A 124 48.37 -16.49 -15.42
C GLN A 124 49.65 -16.14 -16.21
N TYR A 125 50.82 -16.25 -15.57
CA TYR A 125 52.13 -16.12 -16.20
C TYR A 125 52.32 -17.11 -17.36
N ALA A 126 52.09 -18.40 -17.11
CA ALA A 126 52.23 -19.44 -18.12
C ALA A 126 51.23 -19.28 -19.26
N ILE A 127 49.98 -18.89 -18.94
CA ILE A 127 48.95 -18.58 -19.94
C ILE A 127 49.35 -17.37 -20.80
N HIS A 128 49.93 -16.33 -20.21
CA HIS A 128 50.38 -15.15 -20.94
C HIS A 128 51.54 -15.48 -21.88
N LYS A 129 52.54 -16.24 -21.41
CA LYS A 129 53.65 -16.70 -22.25
C LYS A 129 53.20 -17.56 -23.42
N LEU A 130 52.26 -18.48 -23.20
CA LEU A 130 51.65 -19.26 -24.29
C LEU A 130 50.97 -18.35 -25.33
N LYS A 131 50.23 -17.31 -24.89
CA LYS A 131 49.59 -16.34 -25.81
C LYS A 131 50.62 -15.53 -26.60
N SER A 132 51.78 -15.26 -26.01
CA SER A 132 52.89 -14.54 -26.64
C SER A 132 53.83 -15.46 -27.44
N PHE A 133 53.51 -16.76 -27.57
CA PHE A 133 54.37 -17.78 -28.20
C PHE A 133 55.79 -17.85 -27.61
N GLU A 134 55.94 -17.50 -26.33
CA GLU A 134 57.21 -17.60 -25.61
C GLU A 134 57.39 -18.99 -25.00
N HIS A 135 58.65 -19.37 -24.78
CA HIS A 135 58.97 -20.58 -24.02
C HIS A 135 58.47 -20.47 -22.58
N VAL A 136 57.80 -21.52 -22.12
CA VAL A 136 57.28 -21.67 -20.76
C VAL A 136 57.61 -23.06 -20.25
N GLU A 137 58.09 -23.14 -19.01
CA GLU A 137 58.46 -24.41 -18.39
C GLU A 137 57.22 -25.26 -18.09
N LEU A 138 57.29 -26.56 -18.42
CA LEU A 138 56.17 -27.50 -18.25
C LEU A 138 55.71 -27.64 -16.79
N TRP A 139 56.59 -27.32 -15.84
CA TRP A 139 56.29 -27.33 -14.41
C TRP A 139 55.07 -26.48 -14.04
N TYR A 140 54.81 -25.37 -14.75
CA TYR A 140 53.63 -24.52 -14.52
C TYR A 140 52.29 -25.20 -14.84
N PHE A 141 52.30 -26.32 -15.56
CA PHE A 141 51.12 -27.12 -15.88
C PHE A 141 51.00 -28.38 -15.02
N SER A 142 51.99 -28.64 -14.16
CA SER A 142 51.92 -29.72 -13.19
C SER A 142 50.91 -29.40 -12.08
N PRO A 143 50.28 -30.41 -11.44
CA PRO A 143 49.37 -30.19 -10.32
C PRO A 143 50.02 -29.41 -9.17
N ASP A 144 51.31 -29.62 -8.93
CA ASP A 144 52.07 -28.93 -7.89
C ASP A 144 52.35 -27.46 -8.27
N GLY A 145 52.75 -27.21 -9.51
CA GLY A 145 52.94 -25.84 -10.02
C GLY A 145 51.62 -25.04 -10.05
N CYS A 146 50.49 -25.67 -10.38
CA CYS A 146 49.18 -25.03 -10.32
C CYS A 146 48.76 -24.69 -8.89
N LYS A 147 49.05 -25.55 -7.90
CA LYS A 147 48.73 -25.29 -6.49
C LYS A 147 49.59 -24.17 -5.92
N GLU A 148 50.91 -24.24 -6.11
CA GLU A 148 51.85 -23.25 -5.60
C GLU A 148 51.57 -21.87 -6.20
N THR A 149 51.32 -21.80 -7.52
CA THR A 149 50.98 -20.53 -8.16
C THR A 149 49.59 -20.03 -7.78
N ALA A 150 48.62 -20.90 -7.49
CA ALA A 150 47.32 -20.48 -6.96
C ALA A 150 47.45 -19.85 -5.57
N ASP A 151 48.33 -20.36 -4.72
CA ASP A 151 48.58 -19.81 -3.39
C ASP A 151 49.44 -18.53 -3.45
N GLU A 152 50.42 -18.46 -4.37
CA GLU A 152 51.17 -17.25 -4.66
C GLU A 152 50.28 -16.15 -5.28
N SER A 153 49.26 -16.51 -6.06
CA SER A 153 48.27 -15.55 -6.59
C SER A 153 47.40 -14.95 -5.48
N LYS A 154 47.06 -15.74 -4.45
CA LYS A 154 46.30 -15.25 -3.28
C LYS A 154 47.19 -14.39 -2.38
N SER A 155 48.49 -14.67 -2.32
CA SER A 155 49.48 -13.94 -1.52
C SER A 155 49.98 -12.65 -2.20
N SER A 156 50.15 -12.66 -3.53
CA SER A 156 50.48 -11.49 -4.36
C SER A 156 49.29 -10.58 -4.65
N ALA A 157 48.11 -10.92 -4.14
CA ALA A 157 46.98 -10.01 -4.04
C ALA A 157 47.19 -8.88 -3.01
N ASP A 158 48.38 -8.78 -2.39
CA ASP A 158 48.87 -7.53 -1.81
C ASP A 158 49.14 -6.52 -2.95
N GLY A 159 48.05 -5.88 -3.36
CA GLY A 159 47.93 -5.13 -4.61
C GLY A 159 48.91 -3.97 -4.69
N THR A 160 49.95 -4.11 -5.50
CA THR A 160 50.72 -2.97 -5.98
C THR A 160 49.87 -2.21 -7.00
N PHE A 161 49.41 -1.02 -6.62
CA PHE A 161 48.65 -0.13 -7.49
C PHE A 161 49.59 0.86 -8.18
N GLY A 162 49.42 1.02 -9.49
CA GLY A 162 50.07 2.06 -10.28
C GLY A 162 49.12 3.24 -10.46
N PHE A 163 49.63 4.45 -10.31
CA PHE A 163 48.89 5.66 -10.66
C PHE A 163 48.94 5.87 -12.17
N THR A 164 47.78 5.93 -12.81
CA THR A 164 47.65 6.22 -14.25
C THR A 164 46.82 7.47 -14.45
N LYS A 165 47.26 8.37 -15.34
CA LYS A 165 46.51 9.58 -15.69
C LYS A 165 45.49 9.24 -16.77
N VAL A 166 44.21 9.44 -16.49
CA VAL A 166 43.11 9.32 -17.45
C VAL A 166 42.45 10.69 -17.56
N GLU A 167 42.64 11.35 -18.71
CA GLU A 167 42.21 12.73 -18.99
C GLU A 167 42.65 13.72 -17.90
N ASP A 168 41.76 14.06 -16.96
CA ASP A 168 41.96 15.03 -15.87
C ASP A 168 41.99 14.41 -14.46
N PHE A 169 41.94 13.07 -14.35
CA PHE A 169 41.97 12.37 -13.05
C PHE A 169 43.11 11.35 -12.97
N VAL A 170 43.56 11.11 -11.73
CA VAL A 170 44.51 10.04 -11.43
C VAL A 170 43.72 8.80 -11.00
N ALA A 171 43.81 7.73 -11.78
CA ALA A 171 43.17 6.45 -11.49
C ALA A 171 44.20 5.45 -10.96
N LEU A 172 43.84 4.72 -9.89
CA LEU A 172 44.59 3.55 -9.44
C LEU A 172 44.27 2.38 -10.36
N LYS A 173 45.30 1.78 -10.96
CA LYS A 173 45.19 0.52 -11.70
C LYS A 173 46.05 -0.54 -11.04
N LEU A 174 45.52 -1.75 -10.90
CA LEU A 174 46.29 -2.88 -10.38
C LEU A 174 47.44 -3.20 -11.36
N VAL A 175 48.68 -3.17 -10.86
CA VAL A 175 49.86 -3.57 -11.64
C VAL A 175 50.09 -5.04 -11.37
N VAL A 176 49.57 -5.90 -12.25
CA VAL A 176 49.83 -7.34 -12.21
C VAL A 176 51.28 -7.59 -12.63
N SER A 177 52.16 -7.82 -11.66
CA SER A 177 53.55 -8.20 -11.90
C SER A 177 53.68 -9.72 -11.75
N PHE A 178 53.70 -10.43 -12.87
CA PHE A 178 53.88 -11.89 -12.86
C PHE A 178 55.38 -12.21 -12.71
N LYS A 179 55.80 -12.60 -11.50
CA LYS A 179 57.15 -13.10 -11.24
C LYS A 179 57.18 -14.62 -11.42
N PRO A 180 58.23 -15.20 -12.01
CA PRO A 180 58.40 -16.65 -12.06
C PRO A 180 58.70 -17.21 -10.67
N SER A 181 58.15 -18.39 -10.36
CA SER A 181 58.42 -19.07 -9.08
C SER A 181 59.89 -19.51 -9.01
N CYS A 182 60.52 -19.33 -7.84
CA CYS A 182 61.91 -19.74 -7.59
C CYS A 182 62.16 -21.26 -7.63
N LYS A 183 61.12 -22.07 -7.84
CA LYS A 183 61.17 -23.53 -7.86
C LYS A 183 61.26 -24.14 -9.26
N VAL A 184 61.25 -23.30 -10.29
CA VAL A 184 61.45 -23.75 -11.68
C VAL A 184 62.86 -24.35 -11.80
N ILE A 185 62.92 -25.67 -11.94
CA ILE A 185 64.13 -26.40 -12.26
C ILE A 185 64.36 -26.22 -13.76
N GLN A 186 65.41 -25.51 -14.15
CA GLN A 186 65.86 -25.47 -15.54
C GLN A 186 66.46 -26.83 -15.87
N GLU A 187 65.78 -27.60 -16.73
CA GLU A 187 66.41 -28.78 -17.32
C GLU A 187 67.48 -28.32 -18.32
N PRO A 188 68.74 -28.80 -18.20
CA PRO A 188 69.76 -28.53 -19.20
C PRO A 188 69.40 -29.27 -20.50
N ILE A 189 69.20 -28.49 -21.56
CA ILE A 189 69.04 -28.98 -22.93
C ILE A 189 70.38 -29.61 -23.36
N GLN A 190 70.36 -30.88 -23.77
CA GLN A 190 71.41 -31.49 -24.61
C GLN A 190 71.07 -31.31 -26.09
#